data_AF-B5YNU6-F1
#
_entry.id   AF-B5YNU6-F1
#
_cell.length_a   1.000
_cell.length_b   1.000
_cell.length_c   1.000
_cell.angle_alpha   90.00
_cell.angle_beta   90.00
_cell.angle_gamma   90.00
#
_symmetry.space_group_name_H-M   'P 1'
#
loop_
_entity.id
_entity.type
_entity.pdbx_description
1 polymer ?
#
loop_
_entity_poly.entity_id
_entity_poly.type
_entity_poly.pdbx_seq_one_letter_code
_entity_poly.pdbx_strand_id
1 'polypeptide(L)'
;LQSYLDANETVPWDDLRYIFGEIMYGGHITDAWDRRTCNTYLQVYHQERLFNGLELAPGFKSPSPNELDYDGYVKYAETSMPNESPLLFGLHPNAEIGYLTNSTEKLFFDILAMGGGVEGTSGDNTSNAVREVMTNIQERLPEEF
;
A
#
# COMPACT_ATOMS: atom_id res chain seq x y z
N LEU A 1 -24.01 -11.77 -5.01
CA LEU A 1 -22.92 -12.72 -5.28
C LEU A 1 -23.38 -14.17 -5.11
N GLN A 2 -23.91 -14.54 -3.94
CA GLN A 2 -24.36 -15.93 -3.65
C GLN A 2 -25.31 -16.48 -4.72
N SER A 3 -26.40 -15.75 -5.02
CA SER A 3 -27.34 -16.16 -6.08
C SER A 3 -26.73 -16.28 -7.48
N TYR A 4 -25.63 -15.57 -7.76
CA TYR A 4 -24.94 -15.64 -9.05
C TYR A 4 -23.97 -16.82 -9.10
N LEU A 5 -23.35 -17.18 -7.96
CA LEU A 5 -22.53 -18.38 -7.84
C LEU A 5 -23.42 -19.65 -7.86
N ASP A 6 -24.56 -19.62 -7.16
CA ASP A 6 -25.50 -20.75 -7.11
C ASP A 6 -26.14 -21.05 -8.48
N ALA A 7 -26.18 -20.07 -9.37
CA ALA A 7 -26.74 -20.19 -10.73
C ALA A 7 -25.74 -20.77 -11.75
N ASN A 8 -24.45 -20.92 -11.40
CA ASN A 8 -23.41 -21.40 -12.29
C ASN A 8 -22.81 -22.72 -11.76
N GLU A 9 -22.67 -23.74 -12.60
CA GLU A 9 -22.08 -25.03 -12.20
C GLU A 9 -20.59 -24.93 -11.86
N THR A 10 -19.89 -23.95 -12.46
CA THR A 10 -18.47 -23.67 -12.24
C THR A 10 -18.28 -22.20 -11.88
N VAL A 11 -17.32 -21.90 -11.00
CA VAL A 11 -17.03 -20.52 -10.59
C VAL A 11 -16.51 -19.70 -11.80
N PRO A 12 -17.24 -18.66 -12.25
CA PRO A 12 -16.83 -17.84 -13.39
C PRO A 12 -15.81 -16.78 -12.94
N TRP A 13 -14.53 -17.16 -12.86
CA TRP A 13 -13.47 -16.30 -12.31
C TRP A 13 -13.30 -14.98 -13.04
N ASP A 14 -13.40 -14.97 -14.37
CA ASP A 14 -13.22 -13.76 -15.17
C ASP A 14 -14.37 -12.76 -14.95
N ASP A 15 -15.60 -13.26 -14.84
CA ASP A 15 -16.77 -12.43 -14.52
C ASP A 15 -16.64 -11.85 -13.10
N LEU A 16 -16.18 -12.64 -12.13
CA LEU A 16 -15.93 -12.15 -10.77
C LEU A 16 -14.86 -11.05 -10.76
N ARG A 17 -13.74 -11.26 -11.46
CA ARG A 17 -12.67 -10.25 -11.56
C ARG A 17 -13.18 -8.97 -12.21
N TYR A 18 -14.02 -9.08 -13.23
CA TYR A 18 -14.62 -7.91 -13.88
C TYR A 18 -15.60 -7.19 -12.96
N ILE A 19 -16.48 -7.91 -12.26
CA ILE A 19 -17.44 -7.33 -11.32
C ILE A 19 -16.70 -6.61 -10.19
N PHE A 20 -15.70 -7.24 -9.57
CA PHE A 20 -14.96 -6.59 -8.50
C PHE A 20 -14.07 -5.46 -9.01
N GLY A 21 -13.30 -5.69 -10.05
CA GLY A 21 -12.30 -4.74 -10.57
C GLY A 21 -12.92 -3.51 -11.23
N GLU A 22 -13.89 -3.70 -12.13
CA GLU A 22 -14.44 -2.60 -12.95
C GLU A 22 -15.75 -2.04 -12.39
N ILE A 23 -16.63 -2.88 -11.83
CA ILE A 23 -17.96 -2.42 -11.36
C ILE A 23 -17.91 -1.95 -9.90
N MET A 24 -17.39 -2.77 -8.99
CA MET A 24 -17.40 -2.47 -7.55
C MET A 24 -16.31 -1.47 -7.17
N TYR A 25 -15.06 -1.75 -7.53
CA TYR A 25 -13.92 -0.88 -7.19
C TYR A 25 -13.54 0.09 -8.31
N GLY A 26 -13.88 -0.22 -9.56
CA GLY A 26 -13.41 0.55 -10.73
C GLY A 26 -13.88 2.00 -10.76
N GLY A 27 -15.06 2.30 -10.20
CA GLY A 27 -15.56 3.67 -10.04
C GLY A 27 -14.88 4.47 -8.93
N HIS A 28 -14.21 3.80 -7.99
CA HIS A 28 -13.47 4.44 -6.89
C HIS A 28 -12.01 4.71 -7.25
N ILE A 29 -11.48 4.01 -8.24
CA ILE A 29 -10.10 4.13 -8.69
C ILE A 29 -10.05 5.08 -9.89
N THR A 30 -9.43 6.25 -9.71
CA THR A 30 -9.32 7.27 -10.78
C THR A 30 -8.06 7.09 -11.63
N ASP A 31 -6.96 6.66 -11.03
CA ASP A 31 -5.70 6.45 -11.73
C ASP A 31 -5.63 5.11 -12.48
N ALA A 32 -5.04 5.14 -13.68
CA ALA A 32 -4.93 3.96 -14.53
C ALA A 32 -3.93 2.93 -13.98
N TRP A 33 -2.87 3.37 -13.28
CA TRP A 33 -1.89 2.47 -12.68
C TRP A 33 -2.45 1.79 -11.44
N ASP A 34 -3.22 2.52 -10.63
CA ASP A 34 -3.96 1.93 -9.51
C ASP A 34 -4.98 0.89 -10.00
N ARG A 35 -5.68 1.17 -11.11
CA ARG A 35 -6.62 0.21 -11.69
C ARG A 35 -5.92 -1.06 -12.17
N ARG A 36 -4.78 -0.90 -12.84
CA ARG A 36 -3.94 -2.04 -13.26
C ARG A 36 -3.45 -2.86 -12.06
N THR A 37 -3.05 -2.19 -10.99
CA THR A 37 -2.58 -2.83 -9.76
C THR A 37 -3.70 -3.62 -9.10
N CYS A 38 -4.89 -3.04 -8.94
CA CYS A 38 -6.08 -3.71 -8.43
C CYS A 38 -6.44 -4.97 -9.26
N ASN A 39 -6.48 -4.84 -10.59
CA ASN A 39 -6.75 -5.97 -11.48
C ASN A 39 -5.69 -7.08 -11.35
N THR A 40 -4.43 -6.71 -11.12
CA THR A 40 -3.35 -7.69 -10.87
C THR A 40 -3.56 -8.43 -9.55
N TYR A 41 -3.94 -7.74 -8.46
CA TYR A 41 -4.30 -8.41 -7.21
C TYR A 41 -5.46 -9.38 -7.37
N LEU A 42 -6.51 -8.98 -8.09
CA LEU A 42 -7.66 -9.84 -8.36
C LEU A 42 -7.23 -11.08 -9.15
N GLN A 43 -6.34 -10.96 -10.13
CA GLN A 43 -5.82 -12.13 -10.88
C GLN A 43 -5.03 -13.10 -10.00
N VAL A 44 -4.22 -12.59 -9.07
CA VAL A 44 -3.40 -13.43 -8.18
C VAL A 44 -4.26 -14.16 -7.15
N TYR A 45 -5.27 -13.51 -6.58
CA TYR A 45 -6.07 -14.10 -5.50
C TYR A 45 -7.34 -14.82 -5.98
N HIS A 46 -8.03 -14.30 -6.98
CA HIS A 46 -9.26 -14.93 -7.51
C HIS A 46 -8.90 -15.98 -8.55
N GLN A 47 -8.45 -17.13 -8.07
CA GLN A 47 -8.12 -18.31 -8.88
C GLN A 47 -8.47 -19.58 -8.11
N GLU A 48 -8.68 -20.68 -8.81
CA GLU A 48 -9.00 -21.99 -8.21
C GLU A 48 -7.96 -22.46 -7.20
N ARG A 49 -6.69 -22.07 -7.39
CA ARG A 49 -5.60 -22.36 -6.44
C ARG A 49 -5.86 -21.85 -5.03
N LEU A 50 -6.72 -20.83 -4.87
CA LEU A 50 -7.11 -20.31 -3.56
C LEU A 50 -7.68 -21.40 -2.65
N PHE A 51 -8.44 -22.35 -3.22
CA PHE A 51 -9.03 -23.45 -2.47
C PHE A 51 -8.06 -24.62 -2.24
N ASN A 52 -6.91 -24.62 -2.92
CA ASN A 52 -5.92 -25.70 -2.91
C ASN A 52 -4.61 -25.28 -2.24
N GLY A 53 -4.66 -24.41 -1.22
CA GLY A 53 -3.48 -24.02 -0.45
C GLY A 53 -2.61 -22.95 -1.10
N LEU A 54 -3.21 -22.00 -1.83
CA LEU A 54 -2.51 -20.81 -2.33
C LEU A 54 -1.76 -20.13 -1.18
N GLU A 55 -0.49 -19.80 -1.41
CA GLU A 55 0.28 -19.00 -0.48
C GLU A 55 -0.18 -17.53 -0.61
N LEU A 56 -0.91 -17.04 0.40
CA LEU A 56 -1.42 -15.68 0.48
C LEU A 56 -0.30 -14.70 0.88
N ALA A 57 0.61 -15.17 1.73
CA ALA A 57 1.83 -14.47 2.12
C ALA A 57 2.92 -15.50 2.38
N PRO A 58 4.20 -15.12 2.41
CA PRO A 58 5.28 -16.04 2.77
C PRO A 58 5.00 -16.76 4.10
N GLY A 59 4.79 -18.08 4.03
CA GLY A 59 4.44 -18.90 5.20
C GLY A 59 2.97 -18.88 5.64
N PHE A 60 2.10 -18.11 4.97
CA PHE A 60 0.66 -18.06 5.23
C PHE A 60 -0.13 -18.61 4.05
N LYS A 61 -0.65 -19.84 4.21
CA LYS A 61 -1.42 -20.53 3.17
C LYS A 61 -2.92 -20.35 3.38
N SER A 62 -3.65 -20.32 2.28
CA SER A 62 -5.11 -20.37 2.28
C SER A 62 -5.57 -21.74 2.77
N PRO A 63 -6.43 -21.82 3.80
CA PRO A 63 -7.01 -23.09 4.23
C PRO A 63 -7.90 -23.70 3.16
N SER A 64 -8.03 -25.03 3.17
CA SER A 64 -8.95 -25.72 2.26
C SER A 64 -10.38 -25.53 2.74
N PRO A 65 -11.35 -25.25 1.86
CA PRO A 65 -12.76 -25.08 2.22
C PRO A 65 -13.42 -26.35 2.79
N ASN A 66 -12.80 -27.53 2.59
CA ASN A 66 -13.27 -28.79 3.15
C ASN A 66 -12.80 -29.04 4.59
N GLU A 67 -11.81 -28.28 5.09
CA GLU A 67 -11.14 -28.54 6.36
C GLU A 67 -11.62 -27.62 7.50
N LEU A 68 -12.08 -26.41 7.17
CA LEU A 68 -12.46 -25.40 8.15
C LEU A 68 -13.84 -24.81 7.84
N ASP A 69 -14.66 -24.69 8.88
CA ASP A 69 -15.90 -23.91 8.87
C ASP A 69 -15.60 -22.42 9.13
N TYR A 70 -16.60 -21.54 8.99
CA TYR A 70 -16.43 -20.09 9.16
C TYR A 70 -15.71 -19.69 10.46
N ASP A 71 -16.12 -20.27 11.60
CA ASP A 71 -15.47 -20.02 12.91
C ASP A 71 -14.02 -20.51 12.94
N GLY A 72 -13.73 -21.57 12.19
CA GLY A 72 -12.39 -22.08 11.97
C GLY A 72 -11.51 -21.10 11.19
N TYR A 73 -12.04 -20.49 10.14
CA TYR A 73 -11.33 -19.46 9.38
C TYR A 73 -10.99 -18.23 10.24
N VAL A 74 -11.90 -17.80 11.10
CA VAL A 74 -11.66 -16.69 12.03
C VAL A 74 -10.51 -17.03 12.97
N LYS A 75 -10.55 -18.21 13.61
CA LYS A 75 -9.46 -18.66 14.50
C LYS A 75 -8.14 -18.85 13.77
N TYR A 76 -8.16 -19.33 12.53
CA TYR A 76 -6.97 -19.45 11.70
C TYR A 76 -6.35 -18.08 11.40
N ALA A 77 -7.17 -17.09 11.06
CA ALA A 77 -6.70 -15.73 10.86
C ALA A 77 -6.09 -15.12 12.12
N GLU A 78 -6.68 -15.36 13.30
CA GLU A 78 -6.14 -14.84 14.56
C GLU A 78 -4.83 -15.51 14.99
N THR A 79 -4.63 -16.79 14.69
CA THR A 79 -3.48 -17.56 15.18
C THR A 79 -2.33 -17.67 14.19
N SER A 80 -2.63 -17.69 12.89
CA SER A 80 -1.67 -18.02 11.83
C SER A 80 -1.24 -16.81 11.01
N MET A 81 -1.83 -15.63 11.22
CA MET A 81 -1.43 -14.41 10.52
C MET A 81 -0.03 -13.97 10.96
N PRO A 82 0.93 -13.82 10.02
CA PRO A 82 2.26 -13.33 10.33
C PRO A 82 2.21 -11.83 10.67
N ASN A 83 3.27 -11.33 11.33
CA ASN A 83 3.43 -9.90 11.55
C ASN A 83 3.37 -9.13 10.23
N GLU A 84 2.79 -7.93 10.26
CA GLU A 84 2.68 -7.07 9.09
C GLU A 84 4.06 -6.80 8.49
N SER A 85 4.18 -7.04 7.19
CA SER A 85 5.41 -6.83 6.42
C SER A 85 5.03 -6.33 5.02
N PRO A 86 5.84 -5.49 4.36
CA PRO A 86 5.56 -5.04 2.99
C PRO A 86 5.27 -6.20 2.02
N LEU A 87 5.91 -7.35 2.24
CA LEU A 87 5.73 -8.56 1.44
C LEU A 87 4.28 -9.08 1.46
N LEU A 88 3.55 -8.92 2.58
CA LEU A 88 2.14 -9.31 2.70
C LEU A 88 1.27 -8.52 1.71
N PHE A 89 1.67 -7.29 1.42
CA PHE A 89 1.01 -6.41 0.47
C PHE A 89 1.62 -6.51 -0.94
N GLY A 90 2.55 -7.43 -1.20
CA GLY A 90 3.25 -7.53 -2.49
C GLY A 90 4.24 -6.39 -2.76
N LEU A 91 4.63 -5.65 -1.72
CA LEU A 91 5.59 -4.56 -1.81
C LEU A 91 7.02 -5.05 -1.54
N HIS A 92 7.99 -4.33 -2.09
CA HIS A 92 9.40 -4.57 -1.82
C HIS A 92 9.73 -4.22 -0.35
N PRO A 93 10.58 -4.98 0.36
CA PRO A 93 10.96 -4.70 1.76
C PRO A 93 11.45 -3.26 2.02
N ASN A 94 12.06 -2.61 1.03
CA ASN A 94 12.48 -1.21 1.12
C ASN A 94 11.33 -0.21 1.39
N ALA A 95 10.07 -0.58 1.11
CA ALA A 95 8.92 0.27 1.42
C ALA A 95 8.81 0.55 2.93
N GLU A 96 9.18 -0.42 3.77
CA GLU A 96 9.19 -0.27 5.23
C GLU A 96 10.24 0.74 5.69
N ILE A 97 11.42 0.73 5.07
CA ILE A 97 12.49 1.69 5.39
C ILE A 97 12.02 3.12 5.17
N GLY A 98 11.38 3.39 4.02
CA GLY A 98 10.85 4.71 3.70
C GLY A 98 9.74 5.14 4.67
N TYR A 99 8.83 4.22 5.00
CA TYR A 99 7.77 4.46 5.97
C TYR A 99 8.32 4.78 7.37
N LEU A 100 9.27 3.99 7.86
CA LEU A 100 9.88 4.19 9.18
C LEU A 100 10.68 5.50 9.23
N THR A 101 11.39 5.84 8.15
CA THR A 101 12.14 7.10 8.05
C THR A 101 11.19 8.30 8.16
N ASN A 102 10.13 8.33 7.34
CA ASN A 102 9.14 9.42 7.35
C ASN A 102 8.40 9.50 8.70
N SER A 103 8.05 8.34 9.29
CA SER A 103 7.41 8.30 10.61
C SER A 103 8.33 8.85 11.72
N THR A 104 9.62 8.55 11.63
CA THR A 104 10.64 9.07 12.57
C THR A 104 10.85 10.58 12.40
N GLU A 105 10.89 11.06 11.15
CA GLU A 105 10.95 12.51 10.88
C GLU A 105 9.73 13.23 11.45
N LYS A 106 8.52 12.72 11.20
CA LYS A 106 7.28 13.26 11.79
C LYS A 106 7.34 13.27 13.31
N LEU A 107 7.80 12.19 13.93
CA LEU A 107 7.97 12.13 15.38
C LEU A 107 8.91 13.24 15.89
N PHE A 108 10.04 13.47 15.21
CA PHE A 108 10.95 14.56 15.57
C PHE A 108 10.31 15.94 15.38
N PHE A 109 9.57 16.16 14.29
CA PHE A 109 8.81 17.39 14.07
C PHE A 109 7.76 17.62 15.16
N ASP A 110 7.01 16.59 15.53
CA ASP A 110 5.98 16.66 16.56
C ASP A 110 6.59 16.95 17.93
N ILE A 111 7.73 16.33 18.27
CA ILE A 111 8.47 16.63 19.50
C ILE A 111 8.96 18.08 19.50
N LEU A 112 9.51 18.57 18.39
CA LEU A 112 9.97 19.95 18.26
C LEU A 112 8.81 20.95 18.39
N ALA A 113 7.65 20.63 17.82
CA ALA A 113 6.44 21.44 17.90
C ALA A 113 5.85 21.46 19.32
N MET A 114 5.85 20.32 20.02
CA MET A 114 5.34 20.20 21.40
C MET A 114 6.29 20.75 22.46
N GLY A 115 7.60 20.75 22.21
CA GLY A 115 8.63 21.24 23.15
C GLY A 115 8.54 22.73 23.48
N GLY A 116 7.56 23.44 22.92
CA GLY A 116 7.55 24.89 22.82
C GLY A 116 8.59 25.27 21.79
N GLY A 117 8.16 25.94 20.71
CA GLY A 117 9.07 26.38 19.66
C GLY A 117 10.34 26.89 20.30
N VAL A 118 11.44 26.16 20.07
CA VAL A 118 12.75 26.61 20.52
C VAL A 118 12.80 28.05 20.04
N GLU A 119 13.17 28.97 20.94
CA GLU A 119 13.70 30.27 20.54
C GLU A 119 14.94 29.97 19.68
N GLY A 120 14.68 29.52 18.45
CA GLY A 120 15.64 29.35 17.39
C GLY A 120 16.10 30.76 17.18
N THR A 121 17.31 31.01 17.68
CA THR A 121 18.06 32.23 17.52
C THR A 121 17.61 32.89 16.24
N SER A 122 16.99 34.07 16.34
CA SER A 122 16.65 34.93 15.21
C SER A 122 17.92 35.22 14.43
N GLY A 123 18.28 34.27 13.57
CA GLY A 123 19.44 34.30 12.72
C GLY A 123 19.02 35.04 11.48
N ASP A 124 19.34 36.33 11.45
CA ASP A 124 19.40 37.20 10.27
C ASP A 124 20.26 36.61 9.11
N ASN A 125 20.77 35.38 9.27
CA ASN A 125 21.54 34.63 8.28
C ASN A 125 20.69 33.84 7.30
N THR A 126 19.45 33.44 7.61
CA THR A 126 18.66 32.59 6.69
C THR A 126 18.25 33.35 5.44
N SER A 127 17.86 34.62 5.57
CA SER A 127 17.52 35.51 4.45
C SER A 127 18.74 35.83 3.57
N ASN A 128 19.90 36.05 4.20
CA ASN A 128 21.16 36.32 3.50
C ASN A 128 21.72 35.07 2.80
N ALA A 129 21.64 33.90 3.42
CA ALA A 129 22.01 32.63 2.80
C ALA A 129 21.10 32.28 1.60
N VAL A 130 19.79 32.53 1.71
CA VAL A 130 18.85 32.34 0.59
C VAL A 130 19.18 33.29 -0.56
N ARG A 131 19.54 34.54 -0.28
CA ARG A 131 20.00 35.49 -1.30
C ARG A 131 21.28 35.05 -1.99
N GLU A 132 22.27 34.56 -1.23
CA GLU A 132 23.53 34.06 -1.78
C GLU A 132 23.31 32.85 -2.72
N VAL A 133 22.45 31.91 -2.31
CA VAL A 133 22.06 30.77 -3.17
C VAL A 133 21.34 31.24 -4.43
N MET A 134 20.44 32.23 -4.32
CA MET A 134 19.72 32.80 -5.46
C MET A 134 20.68 33.46 -6.46
N THR A 135 21.67 34.23 -5.98
CA THR A 135 22.70 34.83 -6.83
C THR A 135 23.56 33.75 -7.50
N ASN A 136 23.94 32.70 -6.77
CA ASN A 136 24.73 31.60 -7.35
C ASN A 136 23.99 30.84 -8.45
N ILE A 137 22.67 30.62 -8.29
CA ILE A 137 21.82 30.00 -9.31
C ILE A 137 21.70 30.91 -10.54
N GLN A 138 21.56 32.23 -10.32
CA GLN A 138 21.45 33.20 -11.40
C GLN A 138 22.74 33.32 -12.21
N GLU A 139 23.91 33.25 -11.58
CA GLU A 139 25.22 33.25 -12.25
C GLU A 139 25.53 31.93 -12.99
N ARG A 140 24.95 30.82 -12.52
CA ARG A 140 25.12 29.50 -13.15
C ARG A 140 24.08 29.21 -14.22
N LEU A 141 23.12 30.11 -14.45
CA LEU A 141 22.14 29.93 -15.51
C LEU A 141 22.85 30.13 -16.87
N PRO A 142 22.82 29.17 -17.79
CA PRO A 142 23.28 29.39 -19.15
C PRO A 142 22.41 30.46 -19.84
N GLU A 143 22.98 31.19 -20.81
CA GLU A 143 22.25 32.23 -21.57
C GLU A 143 20.97 31.66 -22.19
N GLU A 144 19.88 32.43 -22.11
CA GLU A 144 18.61 32.06 -22.75
C GLU A 144 18.84 31.92 -24.26
N PHE A 145 18.47 30.75 -24.81
CA PHE A 145 18.54 30.44 -26.24
C PHE A 145 17.60 31.32 -27.07
#